data_AF-A0A1F0XV40-F1
#
_entry.id   AF-A0A1F0XV40-F1
#
_cell.length_a   1.000
_cell.length_b   1.000
_cell.length_c   1.000
_cell.angle_alpha   90.00
_cell.angle_beta   90.00
_cell.angle_gamma   90.00
#
_symmetry.space_group_name_H-M   'P 1'
#
loop_
_entity.id
_entity.type
_entity.pdbx_description
1 polymer ?
#
loop_
_entity_poly.entity_id
_entity_poly.type
_entity_poly.pdbx_seq_one_letter_code
_entity_poly.pdbx_strand_id
1 'polypeptide(L)'
;MRFLTLNTHSWCEIHQIAKIRTLAKFIIEQQVDVVALQEVNQLTSTPVVKEPLNYRGGAGVPVHEDNYALLLVQALNEMGATYEWTLTEAHIGWDLYDECVAILSRLPIRGIKPIDMSPEYGYHQVQRRAAQAALIETATGTFWCATTHMSWWDFDGEPLFTQEYTRLSQALAECALTAPVLLGGDFNSAAHLSDEGYALVTSSGMVDTRSLAEHTDGENTVHREIAGWEGSTDAKRIDFVFADRLLTVNSHAVVFRDNSPEAISDHSGLLLEIDPSSWAPQSLLTPLTTQS
;
A
#
# COMPACT_ATOMS: atom_id res chain seq x y z
N MET A 1 -0.87 17.69 3.59
CA MET A 1 -1.30 16.34 4.03
C MET A 1 -0.10 15.41 3.89
N ARG A 2 0.16 14.56 4.88
CA ARG A 2 1.26 13.60 4.84
C ARG A 2 0.75 12.19 4.61
N PHE A 3 1.37 11.50 3.65
CA PHE A 3 1.02 10.15 3.24
C PHE A 3 2.23 9.23 3.40
N LEU A 4 2.03 8.06 4.00
CA LEU A 4 3.05 7.03 4.15
C LEU A 4 2.61 5.75 3.42
N THR A 5 3.46 5.13 2.62
CA THR A 5 3.30 3.72 2.22
C THR A 5 4.47 2.88 2.72
N LEU A 6 4.19 1.65 3.13
CA LEU A 6 5.17 0.71 3.64
C LEU A 6 4.69 -0.75 3.47
N ASN A 7 5.48 -1.58 2.77
CA ASN A 7 5.40 -3.02 2.93
C ASN A 7 5.99 -3.39 4.31
N THR A 8 5.20 -4.09 5.13
CA THR A 8 5.51 -4.28 6.55
C THR A 8 6.23 -5.59 6.86
N HIS A 9 6.30 -6.52 5.90
CA HIS A 9 6.84 -7.87 6.07
C HIS A 9 6.39 -8.51 7.39
N SER A 10 5.11 -8.31 7.73
CA SER A 10 4.67 -8.47 9.11
C SER A 10 4.66 -9.92 9.56
N TRP A 11 5.08 -10.14 10.81
CA TRP A 11 5.32 -11.45 11.43
C TRP A 11 6.46 -12.27 10.83
N CYS A 12 7.13 -11.76 9.80
CA CYS A 12 8.37 -12.31 9.25
C CYS A 12 9.61 -11.58 9.79
N GLU A 13 9.43 -10.43 10.44
CA GLU A 13 10.49 -9.66 11.10
C GLU A 13 10.72 -10.08 12.56
N ILE A 14 12.00 -10.11 12.98
CA ILE A 14 12.33 -10.26 14.41
C ILE A 14 11.87 -9.03 15.21
N HIS A 15 11.51 -9.23 16.49
CA HIS A 15 11.09 -8.15 17.41
C HIS A 15 9.88 -7.32 16.91
N GLN A 16 8.94 -7.95 16.20
CA GLN A 16 7.80 -7.29 15.55
C GLN A 16 7.07 -6.26 16.41
N ILE A 17 6.74 -6.58 17.66
CA ILE A 17 6.02 -5.65 18.56
C ILE A 17 6.81 -4.36 18.80
N ALA A 18 8.14 -4.45 18.95
CA ALA A 18 8.97 -3.26 19.11
C ALA A 18 9.00 -2.43 17.81
N LYS A 19 9.10 -3.09 16.65
CA LYS A 19 9.06 -2.44 15.33
C LYS A 19 7.73 -1.73 15.06
N ILE A 20 6.59 -2.33 15.45
CA ILE A 20 5.26 -1.70 15.40
C ILE A 20 5.23 -0.41 16.26
N ARG A 21 5.78 -0.45 17.48
CA ARG A 21 5.83 0.75 18.34
C ARG A 21 6.76 1.83 17.78
N THR A 22 7.87 1.46 17.15
CA THR A 22 8.75 2.38 16.42
C THR A 22 8.01 3.06 15.27
N LEU A 23 7.27 2.29 14.47
CA LEU A 23 6.44 2.83 13.38
C LEU A 23 5.34 3.76 13.92
N ALA A 24 4.64 3.38 14.98
CA ALA A 24 3.62 4.23 15.62
C ALA A 24 4.20 5.58 16.08
N LYS A 25 5.37 5.54 16.74
CA LYS A 25 6.08 6.75 17.16
C LYS A 25 6.46 7.63 15.96
N PHE A 26 7.00 7.04 14.91
CA PHE A 26 7.35 7.75 13.68
C PHE A 26 6.13 8.42 13.04
N ILE A 27 5.00 7.70 12.90
CA ILE A 27 3.73 8.22 12.36
C ILE A 27 3.28 9.47 13.12
N ILE A 28 3.38 9.45 14.46
CA ILE A 28 3.00 10.58 15.32
C ILE A 28 3.99 11.75 15.18
N GLU A 29 5.29 11.48 15.26
CA GLU A 29 6.34 12.52 15.16
C GLU A 29 6.32 13.21 13.79
N GLN A 30 6.11 12.44 12.72
CA GLN A 30 5.95 12.97 11.37
C GLN A 30 4.54 13.46 11.07
N GLN A 31 3.59 13.35 12.01
CA GLN A 31 2.20 13.77 11.83
C GLN A 31 1.60 13.26 10.52
N VAL A 32 1.78 11.97 10.23
CA VAL A 32 1.21 11.35 9.04
C VAL A 32 -0.31 11.43 9.12
N ASP A 33 -0.99 11.64 7.99
CA ASP A 33 -2.45 11.71 7.96
C ASP A 33 -3.06 10.38 7.50
N VAL A 34 -2.40 9.73 6.54
CA VAL A 34 -2.86 8.51 5.88
C VAL A 34 -1.69 7.56 5.69
N VAL A 35 -1.90 6.28 6.02
CA VAL A 35 -0.91 5.22 5.90
C VAL A 35 -1.48 4.10 5.04
N ALA A 36 -0.75 3.68 4.00
CA ALA A 36 -1.03 2.53 3.15
C ALA A 36 -0.04 1.40 3.49
N LEU A 37 -0.52 0.23 3.89
CA LEU A 37 0.31 -0.88 4.34
C LEU A 37 0.09 -2.12 3.48
N GLN A 38 1.18 -2.80 3.15
CA GLN A 38 1.22 -4.08 2.44
C GLN A 38 1.80 -5.17 3.35
N GLU A 39 1.54 -6.43 2.99
CA GLU A 39 1.86 -7.61 3.79
C GLU A 39 1.42 -7.48 5.26
N VAL A 40 0.19 -7.04 5.45
CA VAL A 40 -0.44 -6.91 6.77
C VAL A 40 -1.03 -8.26 7.14
N ASN A 41 -0.31 -8.98 7.99
CA ASN A 41 -0.56 -10.38 8.29
C ASN A 41 -1.24 -10.53 9.65
N GLN A 42 -1.97 -11.62 9.78
CA GLN A 42 -2.50 -12.17 11.04
C GLN A 42 -2.49 -13.69 10.94
N LEU A 43 -2.29 -14.41 12.04
CA LEU A 43 -2.43 -15.86 12.03
C LEU A 43 -3.90 -16.26 11.86
N THR A 44 -4.16 -17.25 11.02
CA THR A 44 -5.51 -17.84 10.84
C THR A 44 -6.06 -18.54 12.10
N SER A 45 -5.19 -18.82 13.07
CA SER A 45 -5.49 -19.67 14.23
C SER A 45 -5.66 -18.92 15.56
N THR A 46 -5.30 -17.64 15.60
CA THR A 46 -5.43 -16.80 16.80
C THR A 46 -6.90 -16.44 17.07
N PRO A 47 -7.26 -16.02 18.29
CA PRO A 47 -8.61 -15.56 18.60
C PRO A 47 -9.07 -14.38 17.73
N VAL A 48 -10.32 -14.47 17.26
CA VAL A 48 -11.01 -13.38 16.56
C VAL A 48 -11.40 -12.26 17.53
N VAL A 49 -11.13 -11.02 17.14
CA VAL A 49 -11.56 -9.81 17.84
C VAL A 49 -12.94 -9.39 17.32
N LYS A 50 -13.95 -9.42 18.19
CA LYS A 50 -15.35 -9.12 17.79
C LYS A 50 -15.56 -7.67 17.36
N GLU A 51 -14.91 -6.74 18.05
CA GLU A 51 -15.03 -5.29 17.81
C GLU A 51 -13.62 -4.68 17.78
N PRO A 52 -12.88 -4.81 16.66
CA PRO A 52 -11.54 -4.27 16.56
C PRO A 52 -11.57 -2.74 16.64
N LEU A 53 -10.64 -2.16 17.40
CA LEU A 53 -10.58 -0.72 17.67
C LEU A 53 -10.57 0.09 16.36
N ASN A 54 -11.53 0.99 16.18
CA ASN A 54 -11.66 1.91 15.03
C ASN A 54 -11.68 1.24 13.64
N TYR A 55 -12.02 -0.04 13.56
CA TYR A 55 -12.10 -0.76 12.29
C TYR A 55 -13.34 -0.36 11.49
N ARG A 56 -13.17 -0.17 10.18
CA ARG A 56 -14.21 0.30 9.26
C ARG A 56 -14.70 -0.78 8.29
N GLY A 57 -13.99 -1.90 8.17
CA GLY A 57 -14.34 -3.00 7.27
C GLY A 57 -13.40 -3.13 6.07
N GLY A 58 -13.86 -3.90 5.08
CA GLY A 58 -13.16 -4.17 3.82
C GLY A 58 -12.88 -5.66 3.60
N ALA A 59 -12.63 -6.41 4.68
CA ALA A 59 -12.20 -7.79 4.61
C ALA A 59 -13.38 -8.75 4.64
N GLY A 60 -13.28 -9.85 3.89
CA GLY A 60 -14.17 -11.01 4.02
C GLY A 60 -13.79 -11.92 5.19
N VAL A 61 -12.53 -11.84 5.65
CA VAL A 61 -12.01 -12.58 6.81
C VAL A 61 -12.20 -11.79 8.11
N PRO A 62 -12.36 -12.46 9.27
CA PRO A 62 -12.39 -11.78 10.56
C PRO A 62 -11.05 -11.13 10.89
N VAL A 63 -11.05 -10.14 11.78
CA VAL A 63 -9.81 -9.57 12.33
C VAL A 63 -9.39 -10.36 13.57
N HIS A 64 -8.13 -10.76 13.61
CA HIS A 64 -7.55 -11.54 14.70
C HIS A 64 -6.74 -10.65 15.68
N GLU A 65 -6.51 -11.14 16.90
CA GLU A 65 -5.84 -10.35 17.96
C GLU A 65 -4.40 -9.95 17.63
N ASP A 66 -3.74 -10.73 16.77
CA ASP A 66 -2.39 -10.49 16.26
C ASP A 66 -2.38 -9.82 14.89
N ASN A 67 -3.50 -9.27 14.41
CA ASN A 67 -3.49 -8.50 13.18
C ASN A 67 -2.53 -7.31 13.29
N TYR A 68 -1.56 -7.23 12.37
CA TYR A 68 -0.53 -6.20 12.42
C TYR A 68 -1.10 -4.77 12.44
N ALA A 69 -2.09 -4.48 11.58
CA ALA A 69 -2.73 -3.16 11.53
C ALA A 69 -3.53 -2.85 12.80
N LEU A 70 -4.21 -3.84 13.38
CA LEU A 70 -4.87 -3.67 14.69
C LEU A 70 -3.88 -3.29 15.78
N LEU A 71 -2.76 -4.02 15.88
CA LEU A 71 -1.72 -3.73 16.88
C LEU A 71 -1.09 -2.35 16.67
N LEU A 72 -0.89 -1.93 15.42
CA LEU A 72 -0.42 -0.58 15.10
C LEU A 72 -1.42 0.50 15.53
N VAL A 73 -2.71 0.31 15.24
CA VAL A 73 -3.78 1.23 15.65
C VAL A 73 -3.91 1.31 17.18
N GLN A 74 -3.76 0.18 17.87
CA GLN A 74 -3.72 0.15 19.34
C GLN A 74 -2.52 0.94 19.88
N ALA A 75 -1.32 0.73 19.33
CA ALA A 75 -0.12 1.46 19.72
C ALA A 75 -0.25 2.98 19.47
N LEU A 76 -0.81 3.39 18.33
CA LEU A 76 -1.12 4.78 18.03
C LEU A 76 -2.10 5.37 19.06
N ASN A 77 -3.17 4.64 19.39
CA ASN A 77 -4.18 5.08 20.34
C ASN A 77 -3.61 5.21 21.77
N GLU A 78 -2.77 4.27 22.21
CA GLU A 78 -2.02 4.37 23.47
C GLU A 78 -1.13 5.62 23.55
N MET A 79 -0.59 6.05 22.41
CA MET A 79 0.24 7.24 22.28
C MET A 79 -0.58 8.52 22.00
N GLY A 80 -1.92 8.45 22.08
CA GLY A 80 -2.81 9.61 21.96
C GLY A 80 -3.18 10.00 20.52
N ALA A 81 -2.95 9.12 19.54
CA ALA A 81 -3.30 9.34 18.13
C ALA A 81 -4.38 8.35 17.68
N THR A 82 -5.54 8.86 17.26
CA THR A 82 -6.67 8.03 16.82
C THR A 82 -6.67 7.91 15.29
N TYR A 83 -6.72 6.68 14.81
CA TYR A 83 -6.83 6.34 13.39
C TYR A 83 -8.01 5.39 13.18
N GLU A 84 -8.80 5.66 12.13
CA GLU A 84 -9.70 4.68 11.51
C GLU A 84 -8.91 3.81 10.56
N TRP A 85 -9.35 2.58 10.32
CA TRP A 85 -8.62 1.68 9.41
C TRP A 85 -9.50 0.66 8.70
N THR A 86 -8.98 0.18 7.58
CA THR A 86 -9.62 -0.80 6.69
C THR A 86 -8.63 -1.92 6.37
N LEU A 87 -9.13 -3.10 6.04
CA LEU A 87 -8.33 -4.29 5.73
C LEU A 87 -8.95 -5.02 4.53
N THR A 88 -8.16 -5.56 3.62
CA THR A 88 -8.61 -6.45 2.54
C THR A 88 -7.63 -7.62 2.40
N GLU A 89 -8.13 -8.85 2.41
CA GLU A 89 -7.33 -10.08 2.25
C GLU A 89 -6.94 -10.35 0.79
N ALA A 90 -5.67 -10.75 0.60
CA ALA A 90 -5.10 -11.15 -0.68
C ALA A 90 -5.06 -12.69 -0.81
N HIS A 91 -4.42 -13.41 0.09
CA HIS A 91 -4.36 -14.88 0.07
C HIS A 91 -3.89 -15.42 1.42
N ILE A 92 -3.84 -16.75 1.55
CA ILE A 92 -3.17 -17.41 2.66
C ILE A 92 -1.66 -17.47 2.39
N GLY A 93 -0.89 -16.75 3.20
CA GLY A 93 0.57 -16.76 3.18
C GLY A 93 1.13 -17.91 4.02
N TRP A 94 2.02 -18.71 3.42
CA TRP A 94 2.73 -19.85 4.06
C TRP A 94 1.83 -20.83 4.84
N ASP A 95 0.57 -21.00 4.44
CA ASP A 95 -0.46 -21.81 5.15
C ASP A 95 -0.74 -21.35 6.60
N LEU A 96 -0.29 -20.17 6.99
CA LEU A 96 -0.35 -19.67 8.37
C LEU A 96 -1.11 -18.35 8.49
N TYR A 97 -0.89 -17.44 7.54
CA TYR A 97 -1.33 -16.06 7.66
C TYR A 97 -2.43 -15.72 6.67
N ASP A 98 -3.40 -14.91 7.10
CA ASP A 98 -4.19 -14.13 6.16
C ASP A 98 -3.32 -12.93 5.74
N GLU A 99 -2.72 -12.98 4.55
CA GLU A 99 -1.98 -11.83 3.99
C GLU A 99 -2.98 -10.79 3.47
N CYS A 100 -2.85 -9.56 3.95
CA CYS A 100 -3.77 -8.48 3.64
C CYS A 100 -3.05 -7.18 3.27
N VAL A 101 -3.82 -6.22 2.77
CA VAL A 101 -3.43 -4.81 2.68
C VAL A 101 -4.32 -3.96 3.59
N ALA A 102 -3.78 -2.88 4.15
CA ALA A 102 -4.52 -2.00 5.05
C ALA A 102 -4.34 -0.52 4.73
N ILE A 103 -5.36 0.28 5.04
CA ILE A 103 -5.27 1.74 5.03
C ILE A 103 -5.65 2.23 6.41
N LEU A 104 -4.79 3.05 7.02
CA LEU A 104 -5.07 3.76 8.27
C LEU A 104 -5.22 5.25 7.94
N SER A 105 -6.20 5.92 8.55
CA SER A 105 -6.39 7.35 8.39
C SER A 105 -6.72 8.04 9.71
N ARG A 106 -6.03 9.15 9.97
CA ARG A 106 -6.38 10.11 11.03
C ARG A 106 -7.60 10.95 10.64
N LEU A 107 -7.91 10.98 9.35
CA LEU A 107 -9.04 11.66 8.76
C LEU A 107 -10.23 10.69 8.60
N PRO A 108 -11.47 11.18 8.51
CA PRO A 108 -12.63 10.30 8.41
C PRO A 108 -12.65 9.46 7.13
N ILE A 109 -12.91 8.16 7.26
CA ILE A 109 -13.15 7.23 6.16
C ILE A 109 -14.65 7.18 5.86
N ARG A 110 -15.01 7.65 4.65
CA ARG A 110 -16.40 7.78 4.19
C ARG A 110 -16.85 6.66 3.26
N GLY A 111 -15.92 5.93 2.67
CA GLY A 111 -16.21 4.83 1.76
C GLY A 111 -15.04 3.85 1.70
N ILE A 112 -15.33 2.60 1.37
CA ILE A 112 -14.35 1.51 1.26
C ILE A 112 -14.69 0.72 0.01
N LYS A 113 -13.67 0.38 -0.78
CA LYS A 113 -13.78 -0.42 -1.99
C LYS A 113 -12.64 -1.44 -2.00
N PRO A 114 -12.87 -2.67 -1.54
CA PRO A 114 -12.00 -3.80 -1.80
C PRO A 114 -11.95 -4.07 -3.31
N ILE A 115 -10.78 -4.43 -3.83
CA ILE A 115 -10.55 -4.66 -5.26
C ILE A 115 -9.90 -6.03 -5.39
N ASP A 116 -10.64 -6.99 -5.96
CA ASP A 116 -10.10 -8.28 -6.36
C ASP A 116 -9.38 -8.12 -7.71
N MET A 117 -8.05 -8.30 -7.69
CA MET A 117 -7.21 -8.11 -8.87
C MET A 117 -7.03 -9.39 -9.68
N SER A 118 -7.42 -10.55 -9.12
CA SER A 118 -7.00 -11.86 -9.60
C SER A 118 -8.09 -12.92 -9.32
N PRO A 119 -9.34 -12.70 -9.79
CA PRO A 119 -10.51 -13.47 -9.38
C PRO A 119 -10.50 -14.95 -9.81
N GLU A 120 -9.60 -15.32 -10.72
CA GLU A 120 -9.42 -16.71 -11.16
C GLU A 120 -8.71 -17.58 -10.12
N TYR A 121 -8.03 -16.95 -9.15
CA TYR A 121 -7.29 -17.65 -8.11
C TYR A 121 -8.05 -17.65 -6.79
N GLY A 122 -8.09 -18.83 -6.17
CA GLY A 122 -8.73 -19.04 -4.86
C GLY A 122 -7.85 -18.53 -3.71
N TYR A 123 -8.44 -18.49 -2.51
CA TYR A 123 -7.79 -17.92 -1.33
C TYR A 123 -6.45 -18.57 -0.91
N HIS A 124 -6.24 -19.85 -1.24
CA HIS A 124 -5.00 -20.59 -0.94
C HIS A 124 -3.93 -20.49 -2.05
N GLN A 125 -4.12 -19.62 -3.05
CA GLN A 125 -3.21 -19.46 -4.17
C GLN A 125 -2.51 -18.10 -4.06
N VAL A 126 -1.17 -18.10 -4.00
CA VAL A 126 -0.34 -16.89 -3.84
C VAL A 126 -0.52 -15.87 -4.97
N GLN A 127 -0.97 -16.34 -6.15
CA GLN A 127 -1.35 -15.51 -7.29
C GLN A 127 -2.58 -14.65 -6.99
N ARG A 128 -3.36 -14.98 -5.94
CA ARG A 128 -4.47 -14.14 -5.51
C ARG A 128 -3.93 -12.89 -4.81
N ARG A 129 -3.94 -11.78 -5.53
CA ARG A 129 -3.64 -10.42 -5.05
C ARG A 129 -4.91 -9.58 -4.93
N ALA A 130 -4.89 -8.68 -3.96
CA ALA A 130 -5.97 -7.72 -3.73
C ALA A 130 -5.42 -6.31 -3.48
N ALA A 131 -6.26 -5.34 -3.80
CA ALA A 131 -6.05 -3.94 -3.46
C ALA A 131 -7.23 -3.42 -2.63
N GLN A 132 -7.04 -2.26 -2.01
CA GLN A 132 -8.07 -1.59 -1.23
C GLN A 132 -8.06 -0.10 -1.54
N ALA A 133 -9.24 0.50 -1.70
CA ALA A 133 -9.39 1.95 -1.74
C ALA A 133 -10.32 2.43 -0.62
N ALA A 134 -9.94 3.52 0.05
CA ALA A 134 -10.71 4.20 1.08
C ALA A 134 -10.95 5.66 0.67
N LEU A 135 -12.20 6.11 0.71
CA LEU A 135 -12.57 7.51 0.44
C LEU A 135 -12.35 8.32 1.71
N ILE A 136 -11.32 9.15 1.71
CA ILE A 136 -10.88 9.94 2.85
C ILE A 136 -11.38 11.37 2.68
N GLU A 137 -11.96 11.92 3.75
CA GLU A 137 -12.44 13.31 3.79
C GLU A 137 -11.37 14.24 4.38
N THR A 138 -10.97 15.26 3.62
CA THR A 138 -10.11 16.35 4.08
C THR A 138 -10.93 17.65 4.22
N ALA A 139 -10.32 18.70 4.78
CA ALA A 139 -10.95 20.02 4.85
C ALA A 139 -11.25 20.64 3.46
N THR A 140 -10.59 20.17 2.39
CA THR A 140 -10.68 20.73 1.04
C THR A 140 -11.45 19.84 0.06
N GLY A 141 -11.97 18.70 0.54
CA GLY A 141 -12.70 17.73 -0.27
C GLY A 141 -12.28 16.30 0.03
N THR A 142 -12.89 15.35 -0.66
CA THR A 142 -12.57 13.92 -0.55
C THR A 142 -11.57 13.47 -1.60
N PHE A 143 -10.78 12.45 -1.28
CA PHE A 143 -9.97 11.72 -2.25
C PHE A 143 -9.96 10.23 -1.91
N TRP A 144 -9.76 9.38 -2.91
CA TRP A 144 -9.54 7.96 -2.73
C TRP A 144 -8.06 7.69 -2.45
N CYS A 145 -7.75 7.21 -1.25
CA CYS A 145 -6.47 6.57 -0.97
C CYS A 145 -6.59 5.10 -1.35
N ALA A 146 -5.69 4.59 -2.19
CA ALA A 146 -5.63 3.19 -2.58
C ALA A 146 -4.29 2.57 -2.20
N THR A 147 -4.30 1.27 -1.95
CA THR A 147 -3.10 0.48 -1.71
C THR A 147 -3.16 -0.87 -2.41
N THR A 148 -2.00 -1.38 -2.83
CA THR A 148 -1.86 -2.64 -3.55
C THR A 148 -0.54 -3.32 -3.20
N HIS A 149 -0.52 -4.65 -3.30
CA HIS A 149 0.69 -5.48 -3.37
C HIS A 149 0.56 -6.33 -4.63
N MET A 150 1.36 -6.02 -5.65
CA MET A 150 1.30 -6.68 -6.96
C MET A 150 2.19 -7.92 -6.98
N SER A 151 1.87 -8.89 -7.84
CA SER A 151 2.80 -9.98 -8.17
C SER A 151 3.99 -9.48 -8.98
N TRP A 152 5.01 -10.31 -9.16
CA TRP A 152 6.10 -10.02 -10.10
C TRP A 152 5.58 -9.91 -11.54
N TRP A 153 6.39 -9.30 -12.41
CA TRP A 153 6.08 -9.09 -13.82
C TRP A 153 5.64 -10.37 -14.54
N ASP A 154 6.39 -11.45 -14.32
CA ASP A 154 6.10 -12.81 -14.76
C ASP A 154 6.24 -13.75 -13.57
N PHE A 155 5.31 -14.70 -13.44
CA PHE A 155 5.39 -15.77 -12.45
C PHE A 155 5.10 -17.10 -13.12
N ASP A 156 6.14 -17.94 -13.26
CA ASP A 156 6.08 -19.23 -13.96
C ASP A 156 5.49 -19.15 -15.39
N GLY A 157 5.75 -18.05 -16.11
CA GLY A 157 5.26 -17.82 -17.47
C GLY A 157 3.85 -17.22 -17.56
N GLU A 158 3.21 -16.91 -16.42
CA GLU A 158 1.95 -16.19 -16.35
C GLU A 158 2.19 -14.69 -16.12
N PRO A 159 1.58 -13.79 -16.94
CA PRO A 159 1.77 -12.35 -16.83
C PRO A 159 0.89 -11.73 -15.72
N LEU A 160 1.04 -12.20 -14.48
CA LEU A 160 0.18 -11.86 -13.34
C LEU A 160 0.09 -10.35 -13.11
N PHE A 161 1.23 -9.65 -13.08
CA PHE A 161 1.24 -8.19 -12.89
C PHE A 161 0.34 -7.46 -13.89
N THR A 162 0.39 -7.84 -15.18
CA THR A 162 -0.41 -7.20 -16.22
C THR A 162 -1.91 -7.47 -16.04
N GLN A 163 -2.27 -8.70 -15.68
CA GLN A 163 -3.65 -9.09 -15.41
C GLN A 163 -4.21 -8.33 -14.20
N GLU A 164 -3.45 -8.30 -13.11
CA GLU A 164 -3.78 -7.58 -11.87
C GLU A 164 -3.92 -6.09 -12.12
N TYR A 165 -2.95 -5.49 -12.82
CA TYR A 165 -2.95 -4.05 -13.07
C TYR A 165 -4.11 -3.63 -14.00
N THR A 166 -4.50 -4.51 -14.92
CA THR A 166 -5.69 -4.27 -15.76
C THR A 166 -6.94 -4.11 -14.90
N ARG A 167 -7.16 -5.00 -13.93
CA ARG A 167 -8.31 -4.92 -13.00
C ARG A 167 -8.19 -3.72 -12.06
N LEU A 168 -7.00 -3.48 -11.51
CA LEU A 168 -6.73 -2.36 -10.62
C LEU A 168 -7.01 -1.02 -11.32
N SER A 169 -6.44 -0.81 -12.52
CA SER A 169 -6.61 0.45 -13.26
C SER A 169 -8.08 0.74 -13.59
N GLN A 170 -8.89 -0.27 -13.94
CA GLN A 170 -10.34 -0.13 -14.13
C GLN A 170 -11.05 0.31 -12.84
N ALA A 171 -10.76 -0.36 -11.72
CA ALA A 171 -11.37 -0.03 -10.44
C ALA A 171 -11.00 1.37 -9.95
N LEU A 172 -9.76 1.81 -10.20
CA LEU A 172 -9.29 3.16 -9.86
C LEU A 172 -9.88 4.23 -10.80
N ALA A 173 -10.08 3.93 -12.08
CA ALA A 173 -10.76 4.83 -13.01
C ALA A 173 -12.21 5.08 -12.59
N GLU A 174 -12.91 4.06 -12.08
CA GLU A 174 -14.26 4.24 -11.49
C GLU A 174 -14.23 5.14 -10.25
N CYS A 175 -13.23 4.98 -9.37
CA CYS A 175 -13.03 5.86 -8.22
C CYS A 175 -12.80 7.31 -8.67
N ALA A 176 -11.96 7.50 -9.69
CA ALA A 176 -11.59 8.79 -10.26
C ALA A 176 -12.77 9.61 -10.82
N LEU A 177 -13.90 8.95 -11.12
CA LEU A 177 -15.16 9.61 -11.52
C LEU A 177 -15.77 10.46 -10.39
N THR A 178 -15.47 10.13 -9.13
CA THR A 178 -16.10 10.75 -7.95
C THR A 178 -15.15 11.61 -7.14
N ALA A 179 -13.87 11.25 -7.08
CA ALA A 179 -12.84 11.99 -6.35
C ALA A 179 -11.44 11.63 -6.90
N PRO A 180 -10.41 12.48 -6.70
CA PRO A 180 -9.03 12.15 -7.04
C PRO A 180 -8.54 10.86 -6.39
N VAL A 181 -7.56 10.20 -7.00
CA VAL A 181 -7.00 8.91 -6.52
C VAL A 181 -5.51 9.07 -6.26
N LEU A 182 -5.09 8.62 -5.07
CA LEU A 182 -3.69 8.43 -4.69
C LEU A 182 -3.47 6.93 -4.40
N LEU A 183 -2.62 6.27 -5.17
CA LEU A 183 -2.30 4.84 -5.06
C LEU A 183 -0.89 4.67 -4.53
N GLY A 184 -0.72 4.07 -3.34
CA GLY A 184 0.60 3.74 -2.79
C GLY A 184 0.75 2.27 -2.47
N GLY A 185 1.89 1.67 -2.81
CA GLY A 185 2.15 0.28 -2.45
C GLY A 185 3.37 -0.31 -3.10
N ASP A 186 3.47 -1.63 -3.00
CA ASP A 186 4.53 -2.45 -3.56
C ASP A 186 4.10 -3.03 -4.90
N PHE A 187 4.86 -2.72 -5.94
CA PHE A 187 4.58 -3.14 -7.31
C PHE A 187 5.48 -4.28 -7.77
N ASN A 188 6.42 -4.77 -6.96
CA ASN A 188 7.30 -5.89 -7.34
C ASN A 188 7.98 -5.74 -8.73
N SER A 189 8.15 -4.50 -9.21
CA SER A 189 8.73 -4.20 -10.52
C SER A 189 9.61 -2.96 -10.44
N ALA A 190 10.85 -3.09 -10.90
CA ALA A 190 11.86 -2.06 -10.72
C ALA A 190 11.65 -0.87 -11.66
N ALA A 191 11.74 0.34 -11.12
CA ALA A 191 11.48 1.59 -11.85
C ALA A 191 12.31 1.81 -13.13
N HIS A 192 13.48 1.18 -13.26
CA HIS A 192 14.40 1.37 -14.38
C HIS A 192 14.11 0.45 -15.57
N LEU A 193 13.21 -0.52 -15.43
CA LEU A 193 12.86 -1.47 -16.49
C LEU A 193 11.80 -0.84 -17.40
N SER A 194 12.16 -0.66 -18.67
CA SER A 194 11.39 0.14 -19.64
C SER A 194 10.17 -0.55 -20.23
N ASP A 195 10.05 -1.85 -20.03
CA ASP A 195 9.08 -2.75 -20.65
C ASP A 195 8.35 -3.63 -19.62
N GLU A 196 8.41 -3.25 -18.34
CA GLU A 196 7.75 -3.95 -17.23
C GLU A 196 6.76 -3.05 -16.47
N GLY A 197 6.46 -3.41 -15.21
CA GLY A 197 5.36 -2.90 -14.42
C GLY A 197 5.34 -1.39 -14.26
N TYR A 198 6.47 -0.73 -13.96
CA TYR A 198 6.50 0.74 -13.86
C TYR A 198 6.12 1.43 -15.18
N ALA A 199 6.64 0.92 -16.31
CA ALA A 199 6.30 1.44 -17.62
C ALA A 199 4.83 1.20 -17.96
N LEU A 200 4.27 0.03 -17.62
CA LEU A 200 2.86 -0.29 -17.81
C LEU A 200 1.96 0.67 -16.99
N VAL A 201 2.26 0.86 -15.71
CA VAL A 201 1.50 1.75 -14.81
C VAL A 201 1.49 3.17 -15.35
N THR A 202 2.66 3.73 -15.66
CA THR A 202 2.76 5.10 -16.17
C THR A 202 2.17 5.27 -17.57
N SER A 203 2.19 4.24 -18.42
CA SER A 203 1.54 4.26 -19.74
C SER A 203 0.02 4.44 -19.67
N SER A 204 -0.60 4.02 -18.56
CA SER A 204 -2.03 4.23 -18.30
C SER A 204 -2.36 5.65 -17.86
N GLY A 205 -1.38 6.55 -17.74
CA GLY A 205 -1.57 7.94 -17.32
C GLY A 205 -1.47 8.18 -15.81
N MET A 206 -1.21 7.13 -15.01
CA MET A 206 -0.84 7.29 -13.61
C MET A 206 0.48 8.06 -13.49
N VAL A 207 0.50 9.09 -12.65
CA VAL A 207 1.65 9.99 -12.50
C VAL A 207 2.45 9.61 -11.26
N ASP A 208 3.73 9.27 -11.44
CA ASP A 208 4.64 9.03 -10.31
C ASP A 208 4.83 10.34 -9.52
N THR A 209 4.37 10.36 -8.27
CA THR A 209 4.45 11.54 -7.40
C THR A 209 5.88 11.98 -7.11
N ARG A 210 6.87 11.07 -7.21
CA ARG A 210 8.29 11.44 -7.11
C ARG A 210 8.70 12.41 -8.21
N SER A 211 8.15 12.26 -9.41
CA SER A 211 8.43 13.15 -10.55
C SER A 211 7.79 14.54 -10.40
N LEU A 212 6.76 14.65 -9.55
CA LEU A 212 6.07 15.89 -9.23
C LEU A 212 6.67 16.63 -8.02
N ALA A 213 7.50 15.94 -7.22
CA ALA A 213 7.97 16.45 -5.95
C ALA A 213 8.96 17.60 -6.12
N GLU A 214 8.71 18.72 -5.42
CA GLU A 214 9.67 19.83 -5.33
C GLU A 214 10.99 19.39 -4.68
N HIS A 215 10.89 18.48 -3.71
CA HIS A 215 12.04 17.92 -3.00
C HIS A 215 11.96 16.39 -2.95
N THR A 216 13.04 15.72 -3.35
CA THR A 216 13.17 14.27 -3.24
C THR A 216 14.34 13.90 -2.34
N ASP A 217 14.19 12.82 -1.56
CA ASP A 217 15.27 12.29 -0.71
C ASP A 217 15.28 10.75 -0.74
N GLY A 218 16.43 10.16 -1.07
CA GLY A 218 16.56 8.73 -1.37
C GLY A 218 15.80 8.32 -2.64
N GLU A 219 15.95 7.06 -3.07
CA GLU A 219 15.26 6.53 -4.27
C GLU A 219 14.86 5.08 -4.11
N ASN A 220 15.82 4.24 -3.75
CA ASN A 220 15.61 2.81 -3.59
C ASN A 220 14.82 2.53 -2.31
N THR A 221 13.90 1.58 -2.41
CA THR A 221 13.02 1.13 -1.33
C THR A 221 13.37 -0.27 -0.83
N VAL A 222 14.15 -1.02 -1.61
CA VAL A 222 14.72 -2.31 -1.19
C VAL A 222 16.25 -2.24 -1.26
N HIS A 223 16.89 -2.69 -0.18
CA HIS A 223 18.35 -2.58 0.02
C HIS A 223 19.02 -3.93 0.31
N ARG A 224 18.28 -5.03 0.20
CA ARG A 224 18.75 -6.41 0.42
C ARG A 224 18.10 -7.35 -0.59
N GLU A 225 18.59 -8.59 -0.62
CA GLU A 225 17.90 -9.69 -1.25
C GLU A 225 16.60 -9.97 -0.49
N ILE A 226 15.49 -9.99 -1.21
CA ILE A 226 14.15 -10.32 -0.71
C ILE A 226 13.62 -11.53 -1.49
N ALA A 227 12.59 -12.20 -0.96
CA ALA A 227 12.00 -13.37 -1.61
C ALA A 227 11.56 -13.04 -3.05
N GLY A 228 11.88 -13.94 -4.00
CA GLY A 228 11.62 -13.77 -5.43
C GLY A 228 12.62 -12.87 -6.18
N TRP A 229 13.64 -12.34 -5.49
CA TRP A 229 14.74 -11.58 -6.08
C TRP A 229 16.11 -12.20 -5.72
N GLU A 230 16.16 -13.52 -5.56
CA GLU A 230 17.34 -14.21 -5.05
C GLU A 230 18.60 -13.95 -5.92
N GLY A 231 19.72 -13.67 -5.26
CA GLY A 231 21.01 -13.36 -5.89
C GLY A 231 21.18 -11.92 -6.40
N SER A 232 20.17 -11.05 -6.24
CA SER A 232 20.28 -9.64 -6.64
C SER A 232 20.71 -8.73 -5.47
N THR A 233 21.92 -8.16 -5.55
CA THR A 233 22.44 -7.21 -4.55
C THR A 233 22.12 -5.74 -4.87
N ASP A 234 21.50 -5.48 -6.02
CA ASP A 234 21.25 -4.12 -6.48
C ASP A 234 20.06 -3.52 -5.73
N ALA A 235 20.25 -2.33 -5.17
CA ALA A 235 19.17 -1.57 -4.56
C ALA A 235 18.11 -1.22 -5.62
N LYS A 236 16.84 -1.40 -5.28
CA LYS A 236 15.71 -1.24 -6.21
C LYS A 236 14.68 -0.28 -5.65
N ARG A 237 13.98 0.40 -6.56
CA ARG A 237 12.73 1.11 -6.29
C ARG A 237 11.59 0.29 -6.87
N ILE A 238 10.87 -0.41 -6.01
CA ILE A 238 9.69 -1.22 -6.36
C ILE A 238 8.41 -0.76 -5.65
N ASP A 239 8.55 0.06 -4.61
CA ASP A 239 7.44 0.73 -3.97
C ASP A 239 7.25 2.11 -4.61
N PHE A 240 5.99 2.48 -4.83
CA PHE A 240 5.64 3.70 -5.54
C PHE A 240 4.42 4.37 -4.92
N VAL A 241 4.30 5.66 -5.21
CA VAL A 241 3.06 6.41 -5.00
C VAL A 241 2.69 7.11 -6.29
N PHE A 242 1.53 6.76 -6.84
CA PHE A 242 0.99 7.29 -8.07
C PHE A 242 -0.27 8.12 -7.81
N ALA A 243 -0.49 9.13 -8.63
CA ALA A 243 -1.72 9.91 -8.64
C ALA A 243 -2.43 9.76 -9.99
N ASP A 244 -3.76 9.74 -10.00
CA ASP A 244 -4.53 9.70 -11.26
C ASP A 244 -4.51 11.04 -12.02
N ARG A 245 -4.02 12.10 -11.38
CA ARG A 245 -3.96 13.46 -11.93
C ARG A 245 -2.84 14.25 -11.28
N LEU A 246 -2.53 15.41 -11.84
CA LEU A 246 -1.53 16.32 -11.27
C LEU A 246 -2.00 16.88 -9.91
N LEU A 247 -1.05 17.05 -9.01
CA LEU A 247 -1.17 17.73 -7.72
C LEU A 247 0.19 18.32 -7.34
N THR A 248 0.18 19.25 -6.39
CA THR A 248 1.41 19.75 -5.76
C THR A 248 1.91 18.74 -4.75
N VAL A 249 3.14 18.26 -4.98
CA VAL A 249 3.89 17.39 -4.08
C VAL A 249 5.08 18.20 -3.56
N ASN A 250 5.06 18.56 -2.28
CA ASN A 250 6.13 19.35 -1.66
C ASN A 250 7.36 18.48 -1.38
N SER A 251 7.16 17.26 -0.92
CA SER A 251 8.25 16.32 -0.71
C SER A 251 7.88 14.87 -0.97
N HIS A 252 8.87 14.08 -1.38
CA HIS A 252 8.79 12.64 -1.54
C HIS A 252 10.11 12.01 -1.06
N ALA A 253 10.08 11.35 0.09
CA ALA A 253 11.26 10.84 0.76
C ALA A 253 11.14 9.34 1.08
N VAL A 254 12.20 8.59 0.80
CA VAL A 254 12.37 7.24 1.33
C VAL A 254 12.63 7.33 2.84
N VAL A 255 11.94 6.54 3.66
CA VAL A 255 12.09 6.50 5.12
C VAL A 255 12.36 5.07 5.55
N PHE A 256 12.93 4.87 6.74
CA PHE A 256 13.34 3.53 7.19
C PHE A 256 14.35 2.84 6.25
N ARG A 257 15.30 3.62 5.71
CA ARG A 257 16.42 3.15 4.85
C ARG A 257 17.38 2.17 5.54
N ASP A 258 17.06 1.74 6.75
CA ASP A 258 17.94 0.90 7.51
C ASP A 258 17.97 -0.49 6.87
N ASN A 259 19.19 -0.87 6.58
CA ASN A 259 19.67 -2.18 6.34
C ASN A 259 19.34 -3.25 7.36
N SER A 260 19.60 -2.90 8.61
CA SER A 260 20.08 -3.80 9.66
C SER A 260 19.00 -4.76 10.18
N PRO A 261 19.34 -5.75 11.01
CA PRO A 261 18.33 -6.53 11.74
C PRO A 261 17.33 -5.67 12.55
N GLU A 262 17.70 -4.43 12.88
CA GLU A 262 16.88 -3.44 13.57
C GLU A 262 15.92 -2.69 12.64
N ALA A 263 16.05 -2.83 11.32
CA ALA A 263 15.13 -2.27 10.32
C ALA A 263 13.69 -2.70 10.60
N ILE A 264 12.71 -1.80 10.40
CA ILE A 264 11.32 -2.10 10.77
C ILE A 264 10.62 -3.08 9.81
N SER A 265 11.19 -3.25 8.62
CA SER A 265 10.76 -4.11 7.51
C SER A 265 11.99 -4.34 6.61
N ASP A 266 11.92 -5.33 5.72
CA ASP A 266 12.89 -5.51 4.62
C ASP A 266 12.69 -4.47 3.49
N HIS A 267 11.56 -3.77 3.50
CA HIS A 267 11.29 -2.59 2.69
C HIS A 267 11.46 -1.28 3.48
N SER A 268 11.96 -0.25 2.79
CA SER A 268 11.86 1.14 3.21
C SER A 268 10.48 1.71 2.84
N GLY A 269 9.98 2.64 3.65
CA GLY A 269 8.73 3.33 3.37
C GLY A 269 8.92 4.55 2.45
N LEU A 270 7.81 5.07 1.91
CA LEU A 270 7.77 6.35 1.22
C LEU A 270 6.90 7.33 1.99
N LEU A 271 7.47 8.44 2.44
CA LEU A 271 6.78 9.55 3.10
C LEU A 271 6.66 10.73 2.13
N LEU A 272 5.42 11.15 1.90
CA LEU A 272 5.10 12.27 1.03
C LEU A 272 4.45 13.40 1.81
N GLU A 273 4.68 14.63 1.34
CA GLU A 273 3.90 15.80 1.71
C GLU A 273 3.24 16.38 0.46
N ILE A 274 1.91 16.43 0.45
CA ILE A 274 1.10 16.89 -0.68
C ILE A 274 0.13 17.99 -0.25
N ASP A 275 -0.23 18.89 -1.16
CA ASP A 275 -1.30 19.86 -0.95
C ASP A 275 -2.66 19.27 -1.35
N PRO A 276 -3.55 18.94 -0.39
CA PRO A 276 -4.84 18.30 -0.69
C PRO A 276 -5.84 19.24 -1.38
N SER A 277 -5.52 20.52 -1.59
CA SER A 277 -6.32 21.47 -2.35
C SER A 277 -5.91 21.60 -3.82
N SER A 278 -4.76 21.02 -4.19
CA SER A 278 -4.08 21.27 -5.47
C SER A 278 -4.41 20.27 -6.58
N TRP A 279 -5.34 19.35 -6.34
CA TRP A 279 -5.73 18.34 -7.33
C TRP A 279 -6.22 19.00 -8.62
N ALA A 280 -5.61 18.64 -9.75
CA ALA A 280 -6.09 19.01 -11.06
C ALA A 280 -7.54 18.51 -11.26
N PRO A 281 -8.36 19.20 -12.07
CA PRO A 281 -9.76 18.83 -12.22
C PRO A 281 -9.99 17.53 -13.00
N GLN A 282 -9.06 17.15 -13.87
CA GLN A 282 -9.21 16.01 -14.79
C GLN A 282 -8.27 14.87 -14.42
N SER A 283 -8.79 13.65 -14.44
CA SER A 283 -7.98 12.43 -14.38
C SER A 283 -7.22 12.25 -15.70
N LEU A 284 -5.96 11.82 -15.59
CA LEU A 284 -5.10 11.37 -16.69
C LEU A 284 -5.18 9.84 -16.87
N LEU A 285 -5.73 9.13 -15.88
CA LEU A 285 -5.86 7.68 -15.91
C LEU A 285 -6.77 7.22 -17.05
N THR A 286 -6.19 6.48 -17.99
CA THR A 286 -6.85 5.70 -19.02
C THR A 286 -6.70 4.22 -18.66
N PRO A 287 -7.75 3.57 -18.11
CA PRO A 287 -7.65 2.20 -17.62
C PRO A 287 -7.34 1.24 -18.77
N LEU A 288 -6.59 0.17 -18.47
CA LEU A 288 -6.31 -0.86 -19.46
C LEU A 288 -7.60 -1.63 -19.77
N THR A 289 -7.75 -2.04 -21.03
CA THR A 289 -8.81 -2.95 -21.44
C THR A 289 -8.32 -4.38 -21.32
N THR A 290 -9.19 -5.30 -20.89
CA THR A 290 -8.94 -6.73 -21.05
C THR A 290 -8.83 -6.99 -22.55
N GLN A 291 -7.65 -7.40 -23.03
CA GLN A 291 -7.54 -7.91 -24.41
C GLN A 291 -8.44 -9.16 -24.49
N SER A 292 -9.35 -9.15 -25.47
CA SER A 292 -10.28 -10.24 -25.76
C SER A 292 -9.59 -11.48 -26.32
#